data_AF-A0A1B8Y1P9-F1
#
_entry.id   AF-A0A1B8Y1P9-F1
#
_cell.length_a   1.000
_cell.length_b   1.000
_cell.length_c   1.000
_cell.angle_alpha   90.00
_cell.angle_beta   90.00
_cell.angle_gamma   90.00
#
_symmetry.space_group_name_H-M   'P 1'
#
loop_
_entity.id
_entity.type
_entity.pdbx_description
1 polymer ?
#
loop_
_entity_poly.entity_id
_entity_poly.type
_entity_poly.pdbx_seq_one_letter_code
_entity_poly.pdbx_strand_id
1 'polypeptide(L)'
;TDYEGQAKKLLELMEKTDLIIVAGGDGTLQEVITGLLRREDQASFSKVPIGFIPLGGTNTLSRTLYPERENKVQQITEATLSILKGETVPLEVLKIKGEQDQPVFAMQGIRWGSYRDASVKASK
;
A
#
# COMPACT_ATOMS: atom_id res chain seq x y z
N THR A 1 -4.41 -0.26 -12.43
CA THR A 1 -5.11 1.03 -12.40
C THR A 1 -4.47 1.95 -13.41
N ASP A 2 -5.29 2.71 -14.12
CA ASP A 2 -4.92 3.55 -15.26
C ASP A 2 -4.67 5.01 -14.84
N TYR A 3 -5.18 5.42 -13.67
CA TYR A 3 -4.97 6.76 -13.10
C TYR A 3 -5.03 6.76 -11.57
N GLU A 4 -4.45 7.80 -10.96
CA GLU A 4 -4.42 8.02 -9.51
C GLU A 4 -5.83 8.09 -8.92
N GLY A 5 -6.09 7.32 -7.85
CA GLY A 5 -7.39 7.29 -7.20
C GLY A 5 -8.44 6.37 -7.85
N GLN A 6 -8.11 5.70 -8.97
CA GLN A 6 -8.98 4.67 -9.53
C GLN A 6 -9.06 3.45 -8.60
N ALA A 7 -7.94 3.05 -7.96
CA ALA A 7 -7.92 1.94 -6.99
C ALA A 7 -8.94 2.18 -5.88
N LYS A 8 -8.97 3.42 -5.36
CA LYS A 8 -9.90 3.84 -4.32
C LYS A 8 -11.36 3.63 -4.72
N LYS A 9 -11.74 4.10 -5.92
CA LYS A 9 -13.12 3.96 -6.43
C LYS A 9 -13.51 2.50 -6.65
N LEU A 10 -12.61 1.70 -7.22
CA LEU A 10 -12.85 0.28 -7.44
C LEU A 10 -13.06 -0.46 -6.11
N LEU A 11 -12.26 -0.11 -5.11
CA LEU A 11 -12.35 -0.70 -3.78
C LEU A 11 -13.58 -0.26 -3.01
N GLU A 12 -14.17 0.90 -3.28
CA GLU A 12 -15.47 1.28 -2.69
C GLU A 12 -16.61 0.38 -3.20
N LEU A 13 -16.48 -0.15 -4.43
CA LEU A 13 -17.50 -0.99 -5.08
C LEU A 13 -17.21 -2.50 -4.96
N MET A 14 -16.08 -2.87 -4.37
CA MET A 14 -15.65 -4.26 -4.29
C MET A 14 -16.52 -5.06 -3.31
N GLU A 15 -16.93 -6.26 -3.72
CA GLU A 15 -17.63 -7.22 -2.86
C GLU A 15 -16.65 -7.95 -1.92
N LYS A 16 -17.17 -8.82 -1.05
CA LYS A 16 -16.34 -9.60 -0.12
C LYS A 16 -15.36 -10.48 -0.89
N THR A 17 -14.11 -10.48 -0.44
CA THR A 17 -13.00 -11.25 -1.02
C THR A 17 -12.16 -11.86 0.10
N ASP A 18 -11.47 -12.96 -0.20
CA ASP A 18 -10.63 -13.67 0.77
C ASP A 18 -9.20 -13.13 0.84
N LEU A 19 -8.73 -12.46 -0.22
CA LEU A 19 -7.38 -11.91 -0.35
C LEU A 19 -7.36 -10.77 -1.36
N ILE A 20 -6.63 -9.71 -1.05
CA ILE A 20 -6.35 -8.61 -1.98
C ILE A 20 -4.86 -8.62 -2.31
N ILE A 21 -4.50 -8.63 -3.60
CA ILE A 21 -3.10 -8.55 -4.02
C ILE A 21 -2.87 -7.20 -4.69
N VAL A 22 -1.88 -6.46 -4.19
CA VAL A 22 -1.44 -5.18 -4.74
C VAL A 22 -0.07 -5.36 -5.38
N ALA A 23 -0.02 -5.30 -6.70
CA ALA A 23 1.24 -5.31 -7.45
C ALA A 23 1.55 -3.89 -7.93
N GLY A 24 2.57 -3.25 -7.36
CA GLY A 24 2.83 -1.83 -7.64
C GLY A 24 3.88 -1.20 -6.75
N GLY A 25 3.80 0.12 -6.60
CA GLY A 25 4.64 0.90 -5.70
C GLY A 25 3.98 1.16 -4.35
N ASP A 26 4.73 1.79 -3.43
CA ASP A 26 4.22 2.25 -2.13
C ASP A 26 2.95 3.14 -2.29
N GLY A 27 2.89 3.97 -3.34
CA GLY A 27 1.73 4.83 -3.63
C GLY A 27 0.46 4.04 -3.98
N THR A 28 0.57 3.01 -4.82
CA THR A 28 -0.55 2.13 -5.17
C THR A 28 -1.07 1.39 -3.93
N LEU A 29 -0.16 0.89 -3.09
CA LEU A 29 -0.54 0.25 -1.83
C LEU A 29 -1.24 1.23 -0.89
N GLN A 30 -0.75 2.47 -0.80
CA GLN A 30 -1.37 3.51 0.02
C GLN A 30 -2.78 3.88 -0.47
N GLU A 31 -3.01 3.96 -1.79
CA GLU A 31 -4.35 4.16 -2.34
C GLU A 31 -5.30 3.03 -1.98
N VAL A 32 -4.83 1.78 -2.07
CA VAL A 32 -5.64 0.60 -1.76
C VAL A 32 -6.06 0.60 -0.28
N ILE A 33 -5.10 0.79 0.63
CA ILE A 33 -5.35 0.84 2.06
C ILE A 33 -6.30 1.99 2.41
N THR A 34 -6.07 3.18 1.84
CA THR A 34 -6.94 4.34 2.07
C THR A 34 -8.36 4.10 1.55
N GLY A 35 -8.52 3.41 0.41
CA GLY A 35 -9.82 3.00 -0.11
C GLY A 35 -10.54 2.05 0.84
N LEU A 36 -9.87 1.00 1.29
CA LEU A 36 -10.45 0.00 2.20
C LEU A 36 -10.86 0.59 3.55
N LEU A 37 -10.01 1.40 4.17
CA LEU A 37 -10.25 1.98 5.48
C LEU A 37 -11.22 3.18 5.48
N ARG A 38 -11.61 3.67 4.31
CA ARG A 38 -12.68 4.69 4.15
C ARG A 38 -14.07 4.08 4.01
N ARG A 39 -14.19 2.76 3.80
CA ARG A 39 -15.49 2.11 3.66
C ARG A 39 -16.23 2.06 4.99
N GLU A 40 -17.57 2.05 4.91
CA GLU A 40 -18.43 1.91 6.10
C GLU A 40 -18.25 0.54 6.77
N ASP A 41 -18.00 -0.51 5.98
CA ASP A 41 -17.75 -1.89 6.42
C ASP A 41 -16.28 -2.20 6.69
N GLN A 42 -15.44 -1.17 6.93
CA GLN A 42 -14.00 -1.32 7.16
C GLN A 42 -13.63 -2.36 8.22
N ALA A 43 -14.47 -2.60 9.24
CA ALA A 43 -14.21 -3.57 10.30
C ALA A 43 -14.23 -5.03 9.80
N SER A 44 -14.92 -5.29 8.69
CA SER A 44 -14.91 -6.58 8.03
C SER A 44 -13.72 -6.68 7.07
N PHE A 45 -13.45 -5.63 6.30
CA PHE A 45 -12.38 -5.60 5.31
C PHE A 45 -10.98 -5.49 5.92
N SER A 46 -10.83 -4.93 7.13
CA SER A 46 -9.55 -4.89 7.85
C SER A 46 -9.01 -6.28 8.22
N LYS A 47 -9.85 -7.31 8.16
CA LYS A 47 -9.48 -8.71 8.40
C LYS A 47 -9.06 -9.45 7.12
N VAL A 48 -9.32 -8.87 5.94
CA VAL A 48 -8.93 -9.47 4.67
C VAL A 48 -7.42 -9.25 4.51
N PRO A 49 -6.61 -10.32 4.36
CA PRO A 49 -5.18 -10.18 4.16
C PRO A 49 -4.88 -9.43 2.86
N ILE A 50 -3.79 -8.66 2.88
CA ILE A 50 -3.32 -7.89 1.73
C ILE A 50 -1.92 -8.39 1.37
N GLY A 51 -1.78 -8.97 0.19
CA GLY A 51 -0.50 -9.34 -0.40
C GLY A 51 0.10 -8.16 -1.16
N PHE A 52 1.40 -7.89 -0.98
CA PHE A 52 2.10 -6.82 -1.67
C PHE A 52 3.21 -7.37 -2.57
N ILE A 53 3.13 -7.08 -3.87
CA ILE A 53 4.18 -7.42 -4.84
C ILE A 53 4.89 -6.12 -5.25
N PRO A 54 6.14 -5.90 -4.81
CA PRO A 54 6.85 -4.65 -5.00
C PRO A 54 7.37 -4.51 -6.45
N LEU A 55 6.62 -3.79 -7.29
CA LEU A 55 6.99 -3.54 -8.68
C LEU A 55 7.64 -2.16 -8.90
N GLY A 56 7.49 -1.24 -7.94
CA GLY A 56 8.08 0.10 -7.98
C GLY A 56 9.62 0.13 -8.04
N GLY A 57 10.19 1.29 -8.36
CA GLY A 57 11.66 1.51 -8.31
C GLY A 57 12.19 1.56 -6.89
N THR A 58 11.43 2.17 -5.98
CA THR A 58 11.73 2.22 -4.54
C THR A 58 10.47 1.79 -3.79
N ASN A 59 10.52 0.63 -3.12
CA ASN A 59 9.42 0.11 -2.31
C ASN A 59 9.91 -0.02 -0.87
N THR A 60 9.58 0.96 -0.05
CA THR A 60 10.14 1.06 1.30
C THR A 60 9.53 -0.01 2.20
N LEU A 61 8.22 -0.28 2.04
CA LEU A 61 7.54 -1.34 2.80
C LEU A 61 8.05 -2.75 2.46
N SER A 62 8.55 -2.95 1.24
CA SER A 62 9.07 -4.26 0.82
C SER A 62 10.26 -4.71 1.68
N ARG A 63 11.07 -3.77 2.17
CA ARG A 63 12.24 -4.05 3.02
C ARG A 63 11.87 -4.49 4.43
N THR A 64 10.68 -4.10 4.88
CA THR A 64 10.14 -4.50 6.17
C THR A 64 9.42 -5.85 6.08
N LEU A 65 8.78 -6.11 4.94
CA LEU A 65 7.97 -7.33 4.72
C LEU A 65 8.78 -8.52 4.19
N TYR A 66 9.85 -8.26 3.45
CA TYR A 66 10.63 -9.28 2.75
C TYR A 66 12.13 -9.06 2.98
N PRO A 67 12.95 -10.13 2.92
CA PRO A 67 14.39 -9.99 2.91
C PRO A 67 14.86 -9.09 1.76
N GLU A 68 15.85 -8.23 2.01
CA GLU A 68 16.44 -7.44 0.94
C GLU A 68 17.18 -8.32 -0.08
N ARG A 69 16.97 -8.01 -1.36
CA ARG A 69 17.61 -8.67 -2.50
C ARG A 69 18.12 -7.62 -3.47
N GLU A 70 19.30 -7.86 -4.04
CA GLU A 70 19.83 -7.02 -5.11
C GLU A 70 19.09 -7.24 -6.43
N ASN A 71 18.62 -8.47 -6.67
CA ASN A 71 17.91 -8.82 -7.89
C ASN A 71 16.40 -8.59 -7.73
N LYS A 72 15.85 -7.67 -8.52
CA LYS A 72 14.43 -7.31 -8.52
C LYS A 72 13.51 -8.50 -8.85
N VAL A 73 13.92 -9.40 -9.74
CA VAL A 73 13.13 -10.60 -10.10
C VAL A 73 13.06 -11.56 -8.91
N GLN A 74 14.17 -11.74 -8.18
CA GLN A 74 14.17 -12.55 -6.96
C GLN A 74 13.24 -11.94 -5.91
N GLN A 75 13.29 -10.61 -5.73
CA GLN A 75 12.41 -9.92 -4.78
C GLN A 75 10.92 -10.11 -5.09
N ILE A 76 10.54 -9.97 -6.37
CA ILE A 76 9.15 -10.20 -6.82
C ILE A 76 8.75 -11.67 -6.61
N THR A 77 9.65 -12.60 -6.91
CA THR A 77 9.40 -14.05 -6.77
C THR A 77 9.21 -14.42 -5.30
N GLU A 78 10.06 -13.92 -4.41
CA GLU A 78 9.95 -14.16 -2.96
C GLU A 78 8.68 -13.55 -2.38
N ALA A 79 8.34 -12.30 -2.75
CA ALA A 79 7.09 -11.66 -2.32
C ALA A 79 5.87 -12.49 -2.74
N THR A 80 5.84 -12.95 -3.99
CA THR A 80 4.76 -13.80 -4.50
C THR A 80 4.70 -15.14 -3.79
N LEU A 81 5.85 -15.77 -3.52
CA LEU A 81 5.93 -17.04 -2.81
C LEU A 81 5.45 -16.91 -1.36
N SER A 82 5.79 -15.81 -0.66
CA SER A 82 5.30 -15.53 0.69
C SER A 82 3.79 -15.38 0.74
N ILE A 83 3.19 -14.74 -0.27
CA ILE A 83 1.71 -14.66 -0.40
C ILE A 83 1.13 -16.07 -0.55
N LEU A 84 1.72 -16.92 -1.39
CA LEU A 84 1.25 -18.31 -1.59
C LEU A 84 1.40 -19.18 -0.33
N LYS A 85 2.41 -18.92 0.50
CA LYS A 85 2.58 -19.61 1.80
C LYS A 85 1.50 -19.22 2.81
N GLY A 86 0.78 -18.11 2.61
CA GLY A 86 -0.28 -17.65 3.50
C GLY A 86 0.22 -17.09 4.83
N GLU A 87 1.51 -16.73 4.94
CA GLU A 87 2.06 -16.08 6.12
C GLU A 87 1.58 -14.63 6.18
N THR A 88 0.92 -14.26 7.27
CA THR A 88 0.40 -12.90 7.48
C THR A 88 1.08 -12.22 8.64
N VAL A 89 1.39 -10.94 8.47
CA VAL A 89 1.89 -10.07 9.55
C VAL A 89 0.90 -8.95 9.82
N PRO A 90 0.56 -8.67 11.10
CA PRO A 90 -0.25 -7.50 11.42
C PRO A 90 0.58 -6.24 11.17
N LEU A 91 -0.02 -5.27 10.48
CA LEU A 91 0.61 -3.97 10.24
C LEU A 91 -0.28 -2.85 10.79
N GLU A 92 0.34 -1.88 11.45
CA GLU A 92 -0.34 -0.70 11.96
C GLU A 92 -0.39 0.39 10.90
N VAL A 93 -1.43 1.22 10.96
CA VAL A 93 -1.68 2.31 10.00
C VAL A 93 -1.94 3.60 10.74
N LEU A 94 -1.38 4.70 10.23
CA LEU A 94 -1.61 6.04 10.77
C LEU A 94 -2.83 6.65 10.09
N LYS A 95 -3.83 7.04 10.89
CA LYS A 95 -4.98 7.82 10.41
C LYS A 95 -4.69 9.32 10.57
N ILE A 96 -4.75 10.04 9.46
CA ILE A 96 -4.48 11.47 9.39
C ILE A 96 -5.76 12.14 8.93
N LYS A 97 -6.31 13.03 9.75
CA LYS A 97 -7.57 13.73 9.46
C LYS A 97 -7.35 15.24 9.54
N GLY A 98 -7.53 15.91 8.39
CA GLY A 98 -7.63 17.37 8.34
C GLY A 98 -9.02 17.84 8.78
N GLU A 99 -9.18 19.15 8.99
CA GLU A 99 -10.44 19.73 9.48
C GLU A 99 -11.59 19.59 8.47
N GLN A 100 -11.32 19.68 7.17
CA GLN A 100 -12.33 19.71 6.11
C GLN A 100 -12.30 18.48 5.18
N ASP A 101 -11.28 17.63 5.28
CA ASP A 101 -11.03 16.55 4.34
C ASP A 101 -11.38 15.16 4.88
N GLN A 102 -11.64 14.24 3.95
CA GLN A 102 -11.74 12.82 4.24
C GLN A 102 -10.41 12.29 4.80
N PRO A 103 -10.42 11.42 5.83
CA PRO A 103 -9.21 10.95 6.49
C PRO A 103 -8.31 10.18 5.51
N VAL A 104 -7.02 10.47 5.50
CA VAL A 104 -6.01 9.72 4.73
C VAL A 104 -5.33 8.73 5.66
N PHE A 105 -5.01 7.55 5.15
CA PHE A 105 -4.28 6.54 5.90
C PHE A 105 -2.85 6.42 5.35
N ALA A 106 -1.87 6.31 6.24
CA ALA A 106 -0.47 6.19 5.89
C ALA A 106 0.13 4.94 6.52
N MET A 107 0.82 4.14 5.71
CA MET A 107 1.49 2.90 6.13
C MET A 107 2.90 3.15 6.69
N GLN A 108 3.55 4.25 6.28
CA GLN A 108 4.93 4.55 6.63
C GLN A 108 5.06 5.81 7.48
N GLY A 109 4.45 6.92 7.03
CA GLY A 109 4.50 8.19 7.75
C GLY A 109 4.27 9.40 6.84
N ILE A 110 4.42 10.58 7.43
CA ILE A 110 4.29 11.88 6.77
C ILE A 110 5.68 12.49 6.63
N ARG A 111 6.00 13.05 5.46
CA ARG A 111 7.22 13.81 5.21
C ARG A 111 6.87 15.21 4.73
N TRP A 112 7.37 16.22 5.43
CA TRP A 112 7.13 17.63 5.10
C TRP A 112 8.42 18.46 5.30
N GLY A 113 8.62 19.47 4.45
CA GLY A 113 9.76 20.39 4.49
C GLY A 113 10.78 20.19 3.35
N SER A 114 11.90 20.91 3.45
CA SER A 114 12.86 21.12 2.35
C SER A 114 13.43 19.83 1.75
N TYR A 115 13.64 18.79 2.56
CA TYR A 115 14.14 17.50 2.07
C TYR A 115 13.14 16.82 1.12
N ARG A 116 11.84 16.88 1.45
CA ARG A 116 10.79 16.41 0.55
C ARG A 116 10.84 17.24 -0.74
N ASP A 117 10.86 18.56 -0.64
CA ASP A 117 10.77 19.44 -1.81
C ASP A 117 11.94 19.23 -2.78
N ALA A 118 13.14 19.01 -2.25
CA ALA A 118 14.30 18.61 -3.03
C ALA A 118 14.08 17.24 -3.70
N SER A 119 13.58 16.24 -2.96
CA SER A 119 13.32 14.89 -3.48
C SER A 119 12.34 14.89 -4.65
N VAL A 120 11.31 15.74 -4.63
CA VAL A 120 10.34 15.84 -5.75
C VAL A 120 10.90 16.59 -6.94
N LYS A 121 11.76 17.59 -6.72
CA LYS A 121 12.47 18.24 -7.83
C LYS A 121 13.44 17.30 -8.53
N ALA A 122 14.10 16.40 -7.79
CA ALA A 122 15.03 15.42 -8.35
C ALA A 122 14.36 14.34 -9.23
N SER A 123 13.04 14.16 -9.09
CA SER A 123 12.25 13.21 -9.88
C SER A 123 11.60 13.84 -11.13
N LYS A 124 11.82 15.13 -11.37
CA LYS A 124 11.42 15.84 -12.61
C LYS A 124 12.59 15.86 -13.59
#